data_AF-A0A2V9QC31-F1
#
_entry.id   AF-A0A2V9QC31-F1
#
_cell.length_a   1.000
_cell.length_b   1.000
_cell.length_c   1.000
_cell.angle_alpha   90.00
_cell.angle_beta   90.00
_cell.angle_gamma   90.00
#
_symmetry.space_group_name_H-M   'P 1'
#
loop_
_entity.id
_entity.type
_entity.pdbx_description
1 polymer ?
#
loop_
_entity_poly.entity_id
_entity_poly.type
_entity_poly.pdbx_seq_one_letter_code
_entity_poly.pdbx_strand_id
1 'polypeptide(L)'
;MEVIHVPRPSKKAMYPDRPANGLLLAQVSHLQHAERRLPLRYRSDIYTHTIRTEGEAANYIREVTEAIHQAHADAAKRRAKPARRRGLEIAAAAERPSRKSSSKRKTKTTKRRKK
;
A
#
# COMPACT_ATOMS: atom_id res chain seq x y z
N MET A 1 30.22 -10.32 28.41
CA MET A 1 29.00 -10.97 27.88
C MET A 1 29.43 -12.30 27.29
N GLU A 2 28.91 -13.40 27.80
CA GLU A 2 29.28 -14.75 27.36
C GLU A 2 28.31 -15.20 26.26
N VAL A 3 28.83 -15.60 25.10
CA VAL A 3 28.02 -15.92 23.91
C VAL A 3 27.61 -17.39 23.97
N ILE A 4 26.35 -17.65 24.31
CA ILE A 4 25.79 -19.01 24.31
C ILE A 4 25.54 -19.45 22.87
N HIS A 5 26.20 -20.52 22.44
CA HIS A 5 26.03 -21.08 21.10
C HIS A 5 24.84 -22.05 21.06
N VAL A 6 23.75 -21.62 20.42
CA VAL A 6 22.56 -22.47 20.24
C VAL A 6 22.76 -23.39 19.04
N PRO A 7 22.67 -24.72 19.21
CA PRO A 7 22.80 -25.66 18.09
C PRO A 7 21.66 -25.48 17.10
N ARG A 8 21.99 -25.57 15.81
CA ARG A 8 20.97 -25.50 14.75
C ARG A 8 20.10 -26.76 14.80
N PRO A 9 18.76 -26.64 14.70
CA PRO A 9 17.89 -27.79 14.64
C PRO A 9 18.21 -28.64 13.42
N SER A 10 18.04 -29.97 13.56
CA SER A 10 18.27 -30.89 12.45
C SER A 10 17.31 -30.61 11.31
N LYS A 11 17.71 -30.88 10.06
CA LYS A 11 16.83 -30.75 8.89
C LYS A 11 15.57 -31.63 8.99
N LYS A 12 15.62 -32.68 9.81
CA LYS A 12 14.49 -33.60 10.06
C LYS A 12 13.51 -33.09 11.12
N ALA A 13 13.85 -32.01 11.84
CA ALA A 13 12.99 -31.46 12.89
C ALA A 13 11.72 -30.80 12.34
N MET A 14 11.74 -30.37 11.08
CA MET A 14 10.58 -29.79 10.40
C MET A 14 10.09 -30.76 9.33
N TYR A 15 8.83 -31.17 9.43
CA TYR A 15 8.17 -32.02 8.44
C TYR A 15 7.00 -31.24 7.83
N PRO A 16 7.18 -30.55 6.67
CA PRO A 16 6.17 -29.70 6.05
C PRO A 16 4.97 -30.47 5.52
N ASP A 17 5.19 -31.69 5.02
CA ASP A 17 4.18 -32.53 4.37
C ASP A 17 3.23 -33.22 5.37
N ARG A 18 3.43 -32.98 6.67
CA ARG A 18 2.55 -33.51 7.71
C ARG A 18 1.18 -32.85 7.65
N PRO A 19 0.11 -33.58 7.99
CA PRO A 19 -1.24 -33.01 7.99
C PRO A 19 -1.33 -31.83 8.95
N ALA A 20 -2.07 -30.79 8.53
CA ALA A 20 -2.22 -29.57 9.30
C ALA A 20 -2.92 -29.85 10.64
N ASN A 21 -2.26 -29.46 11.73
CA ASN A 21 -2.86 -29.52 13.06
C ASN A 21 -4.03 -28.52 13.20
N GLY A 22 -4.99 -28.81 14.08
CA GLY A 22 -6.16 -27.97 14.34
C GLY A 22 -5.81 -26.52 14.73
N LEU A 23 -4.68 -26.29 15.42
CA LEU A 23 -4.22 -24.93 15.73
C LEU A 23 -3.87 -24.13 14.46
N LEU A 24 -3.19 -24.76 13.50
CA LEU A 24 -2.85 -24.11 12.23
C LEU A 24 -4.10 -23.87 11.38
N LEU A 25 -5.03 -24.82 11.37
CA LEU A 25 -6.31 -24.65 10.67
C LEU A 25 -7.15 -23.51 11.28
N ALA A 26 -7.17 -23.37 12.60
CA ALA A 26 -7.79 -22.23 13.27
C ALA A 26 -7.13 -20.91 12.87
N GLN A 27 -5.79 -20.85 12.83
CA GLN A 27 -5.07 -19.66 12.36
C GLN A 27 -5.38 -19.31 10.91
N VAL A 28 -5.41 -20.31 10.02
CA VAL A 28 -5.81 -20.15 8.61
C VAL A 28 -7.22 -19.53 8.52
N SER A 29 -8.17 -20.04 9.30
CA SER A 29 -9.55 -19.51 9.35
C SER A 29 -9.59 -18.04 9.81
N HIS A 30 -8.87 -17.71 10.88
CA HIS A 30 -8.79 -16.32 11.37
C HIS A 30 -8.16 -15.37 10.35
N LEU A 31 -7.08 -15.80 9.69
CA LEU A 31 -6.41 -15.00 8.66
C LEU A 31 -7.27 -14.87 7.41
N GLN A 32 -8.02 -15.90 7.03
CA GLN A 32 -8.99 -15.78 5.94
C GLN A 32 -10.05 -14.72 6.24
N HIS A 33 -10.53 -14.67 7.48
CA HIS A 33 -11.46 -13.61 7.89
C HIS A 33 -10.81 -12.21 7.80
N ALA A 34 -9.54 -12.08 8.20
CA ALA A 34 -8.79 -10.82 8.09
C ALA A 34 -8.54 -10.41 6.63
N GLU A 35 -8.16 -11.35 5.77
CA GLU A 35 -7.91 -11.14 4.35
C GLU A 35 -9.15 -10.66 3.61
N ARG A 36 -10.33 -11.19 3.92
CA ARG A 36 -11.61 -10.71 3.34
C ARG A 36 -11.89 -9.24 3.63
N ARG A 37 -11.22 -8.64 4.64
CA ARG A 37 -11.32 -7.22 4.98
C ARG A 37 -10.24 -6.37 4.30
N LEU A 38 -9.23 -7.00 3.70
CA LEU A 38 -8.22 -6.28 2.91
C LEU A 38 -8.81 -5.81 1.57
N PRO A 39 -8.28 -4.69 1.01
CA PRO A 39 -8.53 -4.32 -0.38
C PRO A 39 -8.17 -5.47 -1.32
N LEU A 40 -8.97 -5.67 -2.38
CA LEU A 40 -8.82 -6.78 -3.34
C LEU A 40 -7.39 -6.98 -3.86
N ARG A 41 -6.66 -5.88 -4.09
CA ARG A 41 -5.26 -5.90 -4.57
C ARG A 41 -4.24 -6.58 -3.65
N TYR A 42 -4.58 -6.82 -2.38
CA TYR A 42 -3.71 -7.47 -1.40
C TYR A 42 -4.26 -8.84 -0.96
N ARG A 43 -5.34 -9.33 -1.56
CA ARG A 43 -5.84 -10.67 -1.23
C ARG A 43 -4.99 -11.69 -1.99
N SER A 44 -4.73 -12.81 -1.34
CA SER A 44 -4.18 -13.99 -2.00
C SER A 44 -5.26 -14.67 -2.82
N ASP A 45 -4.85 -15.36 -3.88
CA ASP A 45 -5.72 -16.21 -4.69
C ASP A 45 -5.80 -17.65 -4.15
N ILE A 46 -5.36 -17.87 -2.90
CA ILE A 46 -5.28 -19.19 -2.29
C ILE A 46 -6.65 -19.62 -1.77
N TYR A 47 -7.13 -20.77 -2.25
CA TYR A 47 -8.35 -21.37 -1.74
C TYR A 47 -8.10 -22.13 -0.43
N THR A 48 -8.57 -21.59 0.70
CA THR A 48 -8.23 -22.14 2.03
C THR A 48 -8.61 -23.61 2.26
N HIS A 49 -9.62 -24.16 1.55
CA HIS A 49 -10.01 -25.56 1.74
C HIS A 49 -9.06 -26.54 1.05
N THR A 50 -8.12 -26.07 0.21
CA THR A 50 -7.05 -26.95 -0.33
C THR A 50 -5.89 -27.14 0.65
N ILE A 51 -5.83 -26.37 1.74
CA ILE A 51 -4.75 -26.46 2.72
C ILE A 51 -4.94 -27.74 3.54
N ARG A 52 -4.05 -28.71 3.31
CA ARG A 52 -4.03 -30.02 3.98
C ARG A 52 -2.78 -30.22 4.80
N THR A 53 -1.66 -29.63 4.39
CA THR A 53 -0.37 -29.80 5.06
C THR A 53 0.03 -28.59 5.88
N GLU A 54 0.92 -28.80 6.85
CA GLU A 54 1.47 -27.70 7.62
C GLU A 54 2.30 -26.74 6.79
N GLY A 55 3.02 -27.23 5.77
CA GLY A 55 3.77 -26.40 4.84
C GLY A 55 2.85 -25.47 4.05
N GLU A 56 1.72 -25.97 3.56
CA GLU A 56 0.70 -25.17 2.89
C GLU A 56 0.09 -24.13 3.84
N ALA A 57 -0.25 -24.52 5.07
CA ALA A 57 -0.77 -23.61 6.07
C ALA A 57 0.24 -22.49 6.38
N ALA A 58 1.52 -22.84 6.57
CA ALA A 58 2.58 -21.88 6.84
C ALA A 58 2.79 -20.91 5.67
N ASN A 59 2.75 -21.40 4.43
CA ASN A 59 2.86 -20.56 3.24
C ASN A 59 1.70 -19.56 3.15
N TYR A 60 0.47 -20.02 3.32
CA TYR A 60 -0.71 -19.14 3.33
C TYR A 60 -0.63 -18.09 4.45
N ILE A 61 -0.27 -18.50 5.67
CA ILE A 61 -0.11 -17.60 6.82
C ILE A 61 0.93 -16.51 6.49
N ARG A 62 2.08 -16.90 5.91
CA ARG A 62 3.13 -15.96 5.51
C ARG A 62 2.60 -14.96 4.48
N GLU A 63 1.97 -15.43 3.41
CA GLU A 63 1.50 -14.55 2.33
C GLU A 63 0.45 -13.54 2.82
N VAL A 64 -0.54 -13.99 3.58
CA VAL A 64 -1.58 -13.10 4.11
C VAL A 64 -1.00 -12.09 5.10
N THR A 65 -0.07 -12.49 5.96
CA THR A 65 0.55 -11.57 6.93
C THR A 65 1.43 -10.52 6.25
N GLU A 66 2.20 -10.91 5.22
CA GLU A 66 2.96 -9.96 4.39
C GLU A 66 2.04 -8.98 3.66
N ALA A 67 0.93 -9.46 3.11
CA ALA A 67 -0.05 -8.62 2.44
C ALA A 67 -0.71 -7.61 3.40
N ILE A 68 -1.05 -8.04 4.63
CA ILE A 68 -1.53 -7.14 5.68
C ILE A 68 -0.50 -6.06 5.97
N HIS A 69 0.77 -6.43 6.20
CA HIS A 69 1.84 -5.46 6.47
C HIS A 69 2.01 -4.47 5.31
N GLN A 70 1.96 -4.94 4.07
CA GLN A 70 2.06 -4.07 2.90
C GLN A 70 0.88 -3.09 2.81
N ALA A 71 -0.35 -3.56 3.06
CA ALA A 71 -1.54 -2.72 3.08
C ALA A 71 -1.43 -1.62 4.13
N HIS A 72 -0.92 -1.93 5.31
CA HIS A 72 -0.67 -0.96 6.38
C HIS A 72 0.43 0.03 6.01
N ALA A 73 1.54 -0.43 5.44
CA ALA A 73 2.64 0.43 5.00
C ALA A 73 2.19 1.43 3.93
N ASP A 74 1.39 0.99 2.95
CA ASP A 74 0.87 1.86 1.90
C ASP A 74 -0.18 2.84 2.43
N ALA A 75 -1.02 2.43 3.39
CA ALA A 75 -1.91 3.33 4.09
C ALA A 75 -1.13 4.40 4.89
N ALA A 76 -0.05 4.02 5.57
CA ALA A 76 0.82 4.95 6.29
C ALA A 76 1.48 5.95 5.33
N LYS A 77 2.02 5.49 4.20
CA LYS A 77 2.58 6.36 3.14
C LYS A 77 1.54 7.34 2.60
N ARG A 78 0.28 6.91 2.43
CA ARG A 78 -0.81 7.79 1.98
C ARG A 78 -1.13 8.88 3.01
N ARG A 79 -1.11 8.54 4.31
CA ARG A 79 -1.33 9.50 5.41
C ARG A 79 -0.17 10.48 5.57
N ALA A 80 1.06 10.03 5.36
CA ALA A 80 2.26 10.86 5.48
C ALA A 80 2.46 11.84 4.32
N LYS A 81 1.77 11.64 3.18
CA LYS A 81 1.86 12.57 2.05
C LYS A 81 1.22 13.91 2.46
N PRO A 82 1.97 15.02 2.46
CA PRO A 82 1.37 16.32 2.74
C PRO A 82 0.30 16.58 1.68
N ALA A 83 -0.89 17.00 2.13
CA ALA A 83 -1.94 17.45 1.22
C ALA A 83 -1.32 18.53 0.32
N ARG A 84 -1.17 18.24 -0.97
CA ARG A 84 -0.71 19.24 -1.93
C ARG A 84 -1.64 20.44 -1.76
N ARG A 85 -1.08 21.59 -1.40
CA ARG A 85 -1.75 22.86 -1.07
C ARG A 85 -2.51 23.49 -2.27
N ARG A 86 -3.22 22.69 -3.06
CA ARG A 86 -4.00 23.17 -4.23
C ARG A 86 -5.24 23.98 -3.82
N GLY A 87 -5.70 23.85 -2.58
CA GLY A 87 -6.88 24.58 -2.07
C GLY A 87 -6.59 25.89 -1.34
N LEU A 88 -5.35 26.12 -0.87
CA LEU A 88 -4.97 27.35 -0.16
C LEU A 88 -4.71 28.52 -1.10
N GLU A 89 -4.33 28.25 -2.36
CA GLU A 89 -4.11 29.28 -3.39
C GLU A 89 -5.42 29.93 -3.86
N ILE A 90 -6.54 29.20 -3.83
CA ILE A 90 -7.85 29.72 -4.26
C ILE A 90 -8.43 30.69 -3.21
N ALA A 91 -8.23 30.43 -1.92
CA ALA A 91 -8.66 31.32 -0.84
C ALA A 91 -7.78 32.59 -0.77
N ALA A 92 -6.46 32.48 -0.94
CA ALA A 92 -5.56 33.64 -0.94
C ALA A 92 -5.72 34.54 -2.19
N ALA A 93 -6.27 34.02 -3.29
CA ALA A 93 -6.58 34.81 -4.49
C ALA A 93 -7.87 35.63 -4.36
N ALA A 94 -8.78 35.28 -3.44
CA ALA A 94 -10.05 35.97 -3.23
C ALA A 94 -9.90 37.29 -2.43
N GLU A 95 -8.80 37.51 -1.71
CA GLU A 95 -8.55 38.72 -0.90
C GLU A 95 -7.60 39.74 -1.55
N ARG A 96 -7.41 39.71 -2.87
CA ARG A 96 -6.71 40.82 -3.55
C ARG A 96 -7.73 41.83 -4.08
N PRO A 97 -7.81 43.06 -3.51
CA PRO A 97 -8.66 44.09 -4.09
C PRO A 97 -8.19 44.38 -5.52
N SER A 98 -9.15 44.39 -6.43
CA SER A 98 -8.97 44.66 -7.86
C SER A 98 -8.13 45.93 -8.08
N ARG A 99 -6.85 45.76 -8.41
CA ARG A 99 -6.07 46.86 -8.99
C ARG A 99 -6.49 46.99 -10.44
N LYS A 100 -7.33 48.00 -10.70
CA LYS A 100 -7.68 48.53 -12.03
C LYS A 100 -6.48 48.41 -12.97
N SER A 101 -6.57 47.51 -13.94
CA SER A 101 -5.67 47.52 -15.09
C SER A 101 -6.04 48.74 -15.94
N SER A 102 -5.26 49.80 -15.79
CA SER A 102 -5.36 50.95 -16.69
C SER A 102 -4.96 50.50 -18.09
N SER A 103 -5.94 50.61 -18.98
CA SER A 103 -5.81 50.42 -20.41
C SER A 103 -4.70 51.34 -20.96
N LYS A 104 -3.58 50.77 -21.41
CA LYS A 104 -2.58 51.49 -22.21
C LYS A 104 -2.56 50.97 -23.65
N ARG A 105 -3.38 51.67 -24.44
CA ARG A 105 -3.19 52.12 -25.82
C ARG A 105 -2.55 51.19 -26.86
N LYS A 106 -3.36 50.90 -27.88
CA LYS A 106 -3.00 50.54 -29.26
C LYS A 106 -1.77 51.31 -29.78
N THR A 107 -0.87 50.62 -30.46
CA THR A 107 -0.22 51.14 -31.67
C THR A 107 -0.23 50.06 -32.76
N LYS A 108 -0.80 50.48 -33.89
CA LYS A 108 -0.94 49.76 -35.16
C LYS A 108 0.40 49.89 -35.92
N THR A 109 0.95 48.81 -36.43
CA THR A 109 1.82 48.87 -37.62
C THR A 109 1.72 47.57 -38.40
N THR A 110 0.74 47.52 -39.30
CA THR A 110 0.65 46.54 -40.39
C THR A 110 1.69 46.88 -41.46
N LYS A 111 2.79 46.12 -41.50
CA LYS A 111 3.75 46.15 -42.61
C LYS A 111 3.21 45.25 -43.72
N ARG A 112 2.53 45.84 -44.73
CA ARG A 112 2.14 45.14 -45.95
C ARG A 112 3.18 45.43 -47.04
N ARG A 113 3.72 44.35 -47.60
CA ARG A 113 4.75 44.28 -48.65
C ARG A 113 4.27 44.97 -49.94
N LYS A 114 5.15 45.79 -50.54
CA LYS A 114 5.04 46.24 -51.94
C LYS A 114 5.18 45.05 -52.89
N LYS A 115 4.38 45.03 -53.95
CA LYS A 115 4.65 44.35 -55.22
C LYS A 115 4.88 45.46 -56.25
#